data_AF-D9N548-F1
#
_entry.id   AF-D9N548-F1
#
_cell.length_a   1.000
_cell.length_b   1.000
_cell.length_c   1.000
_cell.angle_alpha   90.00
_cell.angle_beta   90.00
_cell.angle_gamma   90.00
#
_symmetry.space_group_name_H-M   'P 1'
#
loop_
_entity.id
_entity.type
_entity.pdbx_description
1 polymer ?
#
loop_
_entity_poly.entity_id
_entity_poly.type
_entity_poly.pdbx_seq_one_letter_code
_entity_poly.pdbx_strand_id
1 'polypeptide(L)'
;NSIDPNTPMTTVTTVLVPDNYDNDKLVVAGVYEDSYSSDCAPSKRLASGNNIFKNVAISYQEMFYTTLLHEGWVVTVPDHEGPHSAFTSGRLEGHAILDAIRATLKYDTLGLDSNSKVVGY
;
A
#
# COMPACT_ATOMS: atom_id res chain seq x y z
N ASN A 1 18.51 12.63 12.05
CA ASN A 1 18.10 11.54 11.14
C ASN A 1 17.34 12.11 9.95
N SER A 2 18.02 12.88 9.09
CA SER A 2 17.39 13.48 7.91
C SER A 2 17.54 12.54 6.71
N ILE A 3 16.44 11.95 6.27
CA ILE A 3 16.37 11.25 4.99
C ILE A 3 16.45 12.32 3.89
N ASP A 4 17.45 12.23 3.00
CA ASP A 4 17.47 13.07 1.80
C ASP A 4 16.44 12.52 0.81
N PRO A 5 15.39 13.29 0.47
CA PRO A 5 14.34 12.82 -0.44
C PRO A 5 14.82 12.56 -1.87
N ASN A 6 16.05 12.99 -2.23
CA ASN A 6 16.60 12.82 -3.57
C ASN A 6 17.56 11.64 -3.70
N THR A 7 17.83 10.93 -2.61
CA THR A 7 18.67 9.72 -2.66
C THR A 7 17.80 8.51 -3.04
N PRO A 8 18.19 7.70 -4.05
CA PRO A 8 17.46 6.49 -4.41
C PRO A 8 17.31 5.54 -3.22
N MET A 9 16.14 4.95 -3.08
CA MET A 9 15.86 3.94 -2.06
C MET A 9 14.87 2.90 -2.57
N THR A 10 14.71 1.84 -1.81
CA THR A 10 13.74 0.77 -2.06
C THR A 10 12.68 0.76 -0.98
N THR A 11 11.43 0.50 -1.36
CA THR A 11 10.33 0.21 -0.44
C THR A 11 9.52 -0.99 -0.95
N VAL A 12 8.52 -1.41 -0.18
CA VAL A 12 7.65 -2.54 -0.48
C VAL A 12 6.22 -2.02 -0.71
N THR A 13 5.50 -2.67 -1.62
CA THR A 13 4.03 -2.58 -1.67
C THR A 13 3.45 -3.99 -1.69
N THR A 14 2.36 -4.19 -0.96
CA THR A 14 1.58 -5.42 -1.00
C THR A 14 0.38 -5.22 -1.93
N VAL A 15 0.22 -6.09 -2.92
CA VAL A 15 -0.89 -6.02 -3.87
C VAL A 15 -1.92 -7.09 -3.54
N LEU A 16 -3.16 -6.66 -3.32
CA LEU A 16 -4.32 -7.52 -3.06
C LEU A 16 -5.14 -7.59 -4.35
N VAL A 17 -5.35 -8.82 -4.84
CA VAL A 17 -5.99 -9.09 -6.13
C VAL A 17 -7.16 -10.03 -5.88
N PRO A 18 -8.41 -9.61 -6.17
CA PRO A 18 -9.57 -10.50 -6.07
C PRO A 18 -9.68 -11.39 -7.30
N ASP A 19 -10.35 -12.54 -7.19
CA ASP A 19 -10.52 -13.48 -8.32
C ASP A 19 -11.34 -12.87 -9.49
N ASN A 20 -12.23 -11.92 -9.17
CA ASN A 20 -13.11 -11.22 -10.12
C ASN A 20 -12.58 -9.83 -10.51
N TYR A 21 -11.26 -9.64 -10.54
CA TYR A 21 -10.71 -8.29 -10.71
C TYR A 21 -10.96 -7.66 -12.09
N ASP A 22 -11.22 -6.36 -12.09
CA ASP A 22 -11.21 -5.50 -13.26
C ASP A 22 -9.77 -5.05 -13.56
N ASN A 23 -9.34 -5.17 -14.82
CA ASN A 23 -7.98 -4.81 -15.20
C ASN A 23 -7.77 -3.31 -15.47
N ASP A 24 -8.79 -2.47 -15.31
CA ASP A 24 -8.77 -1.03 -15.61
C ASP A 24 -8.91 -0.14 -14.37
N LYS A 25 -8.85 -0.71 -13.17
CA LYS A 25 -9.02 -0.01 -11.89
C LYS A 25 -7.94 -0.40 -10.90
N LEU A 26 -7.40 0.60 -10.21
CA LEU A 26 -6.44 0.42 -9.14
C LEU A 26 -6.78 1.36 -7.98
N VAL A 27 -6.82 0.82 -6.77
CA VAL A 27 -6.88 1.61 -5.54
C VAL A 27 -5.50 1.61 -4.90
N VAL A 28 -4.99 2.77 -4.51
CA VAL A 28 -3.86 2.89 -3.59
C VAL A 28 -4.38 3.18 -2.19
N ALA A 29 -3.97 2.37 -1.22
CA ALA A 29 -4.37 2.52 0.18
C ALA A 29 -3.23 3.16 0.99
N GLY A 30 -3.31 4.47 1.24
CA GLY A 30 -2.41 5.21 2.12
C GLY A 30 -2.78 4.97 3.58
N VAL A 31 -2.37 3.83 4.10
CA VAL A 31 -2.79 3.38 5.43
C VAL A 31 -2.25 4.28 6.54
N TYR A 32 -3.00 4.46 7.62
CA TYR A 32 -2.47 5.09 8.83
C TYR A 32 -1.52 4.11 9.56
N GLU A 33 -0.22 4.15 9.23
CA GLU A 33 0.80 3.39 9.95
C GLU A 33 1.08 4.02 11.33
N ASP A 34 1.13 5.36 11.40
CA ASP A 34 1.25 6.19 12.60
C ASP A 34 2.34 5.73 13.57
N SER A 35 3.47 5.22 13.04
CA SER A 35 4.47 4.53 13.83
C SER A 35 5.87 4.56 13.21
N TYR A 36 6.86 4.94 14.01
CA TYR A 36 8.28 4.95 13.63
C TYR A 36 8.99 3.57 13.70
N SER A 37 8.24 2.47 13.69
CA SER A 37 8.77 1.11 13.83
C SER A 37 8.50 0.29 12.58
N SER A 38 9.52 -0.37 12.05
CA SER A 38 9.38 -1.28 10.91
C SER A 38 8.54 -2.53 11.21
N ASP A 39 8.22 -2.78 12.48
CA ASP A 39 7.24 -3.80 12.88
C ASP A 39 5.79 -3.38 12.57
N CYS A 40 5.55 -2.10 12.29
CA CYS A 40 4.26 -1.55 11.94
C CYS A 40 4.05 -1.40 10.43
N ALA A 41 5.09 -1.67 9.63
CA ALA A 41 5.02 -1.63 8.18
C ALA A 41 3.79 -2.41 7.66
N PRO A 42 2.99 -1.81 6.76
CA PRO A 42 1.75 -2.40 6.23
C PRO A 42 1.95 -3.81 5.68
N SER A 43 3.02 -4.03 4.91
CA SER A 43 3.39 -5.33 4.35
C SER A 43 3.57 -6.41 5.42
N LYS A 44 4.23 -6.08 6.53
CA LYS A 44 4.49 -6.99 7.64
C LYS A 44 3.21 -7.31 8.40
N ARG A 45 2.32 -6.34 8.54
CA ARG A 45 1.05 -6.50 9.24
C ARG A 45 0.10 -7.38 8.46
N LEU A 46 -0.06 -7.14 7.16
CA LEU A 46 -0.83 -8.00 6.26
C LEU A 46 -0.28 -9.44 6.21
N ALA A 47 1.05 -9.62 6.23
CA ALA A 47 1.67 -10.94 6.24
C ALA A 47 1.50 -11.69 7.58
N SER A 48 1.37 -10.97 8.70
CA SER A 48 1.32 -11.58 10.05
C SER A 48 -0.04 -12.20 10.41
N GLY A 49 -1.08 -11.97 9.60
CA GLY A 49 -2.43 -12.42 9.86
C GLY A 49 -3.12 -11.63 10.97
N ASN A 50 -4.45 -11.57 10.90
CA ASN A 50 -5.19 -10.56 11.66
C ASN A 50 -5.63 -11.13 12.99
N ASN A 51 -5.11 -10.55 14.07
CA ASN A 51 -5.76 -10.65 15.37
C ASN A 51 -6.44 -9.31 15.64
N ILE A 52 -7.75 -9.27 15.39
CA ILE A 52 -8.60 -8.09 15.54
C ILE A 52 -8.43 -7.39 16.89
N PHE A 53 -8.15 -8.16 17.95
CA PHE A 53 -8.00 -7.63 19.31
C PHE A 53 -6.60 -7.07 19.61
N LYS A 54 -5.61 -7.29 18.74
CA LYS A 54 -4.25 -6.77 18.92
C LYS A 54 -4.03 -5.43 18.21
N ASN A 55 -4.76 -5.14 17.14
CA ASN A 55 -4.65 -3.88 16.43
C ASN A 55 -5.97 -3.52 15.71
N VAL A 56 -6.85 -2.83 16.41
CA VAL A 56 -8.16 -2.39 15.90
C VAL A 56 -8.04 -1.49 14.68
N ALA A 57 -6.96 -0.70 14.64
CA ALA A 57 -6.71 0.29 13.60
C ALA A 57 -6.48 -0.42 12.25
N ILE A 58 -5.52 -1.35 12.21
CA ILE A 58 -5.25 -2.14 10.99
C ILE A 58 -6.48 -2.98 10.58
N SER A 59 -7.18 -3.56 11.57
CA SER A 59 -8.37 -4.37 11.32
C SER A 59 -9.51 -3.59 10.65
N TYR A 60 -9.66 -2.31 10.99
CA TYR A 60 -10.66 -1.46 10.35
C TYR A 60 -10.33 -1.19 8.88
N GLN A 61 -9.06 -0.96 8.57
CA GLN A 61 -8.64 -0.75 7.19
C GLN A 61 -8.80 -2.02 6.34
N GLU A 62 -8.59 -3.19 6.92
CA GLU A 62 -8.78 -4.46 6.22
C GLU A 62 -10.23 -4.72 5.85
N MET A 63 -11.18 -4.31 6.69
CA MET A 63 -12.60 -4.33 6.32
C MET A 63 -12.88 -3.41 5.12
N PHE A 64 -12.21 -2.26 5.06
CA PHE A 64 -12.28 -1.38 3.89
C PHE A 64 -11.71 -2.05 2.64
N TYR A 65 -10.53 -2.67 2.70
CA TYR A 65 -9.96 -3.41 1.56
C TYR A 65 -10.87 -4.54 1.10
N THR A 66 -11.46 -5.29 2.04
CA THR A 66 -12.40 -6.37 1.73
C THR A 66 -13.58 -5.87 0.89
N THR A 67 -14.07 -4.67 1.16
CA THR A 67 -15.15 -4.04 0.37
C THR A 67 -14.69 -3.70 -1.04
N LEU A 68 -13.49 -3.15 -1.20
CA LEU A 68 -12.92 -2.84 -2.53
C LEU A 68 -12.66 -4.10 -3.36
N LEU A 69 -12.12 -5.14 -2.71
CA LEU A 69 -11.86 -6.44 -3.33
C LEU A 69 -13.15 -7.12 -3.77
N HIS A 70 -14.23 -6.99 -2.98
CA HIS A 70 -15.55 -7.51 -3.35
C HIS A 70 -16.09 -6.85 -4.63
N GLU A 71 -15.83 -5.55 -4.84
CA GLU A 71 -16.17 -4.83 -6.07
C GLU A 71 -15.24 -5.16 -7.25
N GLY A 72 -14.28 -6.08 -7.09
CA GLY A 72 -13.34 -6.48 -8.14
C GLY A 72 -12.19 -5.49 -8.33
N TRP A 73 -11.91 -4.62 -7.37
CA TRP A 73 -10.84 -3.62 -7.52
C TRP A 73 -9.53 -4.13 -6.94
N VAL A 74 -8.45 -4.02 -7.73
CA VAL A 74 -7.10 -4.31 -7.23
C VAL A 74 -6.68 -3.21 -6.24
N VAL A 75 -6.10 -3.61 -5.12
CA VAL A 75 -5.62 -2.68 -4.08
C VAL A 75 -4.12 -2.82 -3.91
N THR A 76 -3.38 -1.71 -4.00
CA THR A 76 -1.95 -1.65 -3.67
C THR A 76 -1.75 -0.92 -2.35
N VAL A 77 -1.03 -1.56 -1.43
CA VAL A 77 -0.83 -1.11 -0.04
C VAL A 77 0.67 -0.86 0.18
N PRO A 78 1.14 0.38 0.00
CA PRO A 78 2.56 0.73 0.16
C PRO A 78 3.01 0.86 1.60
N ASP A 79 4.24 0.42 1.87
CA ASP A 79 5.03 0.83 3.04
C ASP A 79 5.55 2.25 2.80
N HIS A 80 4.63 3.22 2.86
CA HIS A 80 4.85 4.61 2.44
C HIS A 80 5.84 5.36 3.35
N GLU A 81 5.97 4.96 4.62
CA GLU A 81 7.01 5.49 5.51
C GLU A 81 8.43 4.99 5.18
N GLY A 82 8.55 4.07 4.21
CA GLY A 82 9.81 3.57 3.68
C GLY A 82 10.62 2.72 4.67
N PRO A 83 11.87 2.35 4.31
CA PRO A 83 12.70 1.43 5.11
C PRO A 83 13.16 2.02 6.46
N HIS A 84 12.88 3.31 6.69
CA HIS A 84 13.26 4.03 7.90
C HIS A 84 12.08 4.36 8.82
N SER A 85 10.85 3.93 8.48
CA SER A 85 9.62 4.26 9.22
C SER A 85 9.55 5.75 9.56
N ALA A 86 9.73 6.56 8.52
CA ALA A 86 9.83 8.01 8.65
C ALA A 86 8.45 8.67 8.61
N PHE A 87 7.60 8.30 9.58
CA PHE A 87 6.29 8.90 9.80
C PHE A 87 6.33 10.43 9.72
N THR A 88 5.36 11.03 9.02
CA THR A 88 5.20 12.47 8.74
C THR A 88 6.18 13.04 7.70
N SER A 89 6.93 12.20 7.00
CA SER A 89 7.82 12.60 5.91
C SER A 89 7.06 12.65 4.59
N GLY A 90 6.20 13.65 4.40
CA GLY A 90 5.27 13.69 3.26
C GLY A 90 5.93 13.61 1.86
N ARG A 91 7.17 14.08 1.69
CA ARG A 91 7.91 13.90 0.42
C ARG A 91 8.25 12.44 0.16
N LEU A 92 8.77 11.76 1.18
CA LEU A 92 9.09 10.33 1.12
C LEU A 92 7.82 9.52 0.85
N GLU A 93 6.79 9.75 1.65
CA GLU A 93 5.51 9.04 1.57
C GLU A 93 4.86 9.22 0.21
N GLY A 94 4.85 10.46 -0.31
CA GLY A 94 4.33 10.74 -1.65
C GLY A 94 5.10 10.01 -2.76
N HIS A 95 6.43 9.97 -2.69
CA HIS A 95 7.24 9.21 -3.65
C HIS A 95 6.95 7.71 -3.55
N ALA A 96 6.91 7.15 -2.34
CA ALA A 96 6.62 5.74 -2.11
C ALA A 96 5.24 5.33 -2.63
N ILE A 97 4.20 6.14 -2.39
CA ILE A 97 2.84 5.92 -2.90
C ILE A 97 2.79 5.95 -4.42
N LEU A 98 3.40 6.96 -5.05
CA LEU A 98 3.41 7.09 -6.51
C LEU A 98 4.21 5.98 -7.18
N ASP A 99 5.33 5.56 -6.58
CA ASP A 99 6.14 4.45 -7.08
C ASP A 99 5.45 3.10 -6.86
N ALA A 100 4.68 2.92 -5.79
CA ALA A 100 3.86 1.73 -5.61
C ALA A 100 2.76 1.60 -6.69
N ILE A 101 2.11 2.71 -7.06
CA ILE A 101 1.18 2.73 -8.20
C ILE A 101 1.92 2.29 -9.48
N ARG A 102 3.07 2.91 -9.78
CA ARG A 102 3.87 2.58 -10.98
C ARG A 102 4.34 1.14 -10.99
N ALA A 103 4.79 0.62 -9.84
CA ALA A 103 5.26 -0.75 -9.70
C ALA A 103 4.11 -1.74 -9.93
N THR A 104 2.93 -1.45 -9.38
CA THR A 104 1.73 -2.30 -9.53
C THR A 104 1.25 -2.35 -10.98
N LEU A 105 1.16 -1.19 -11.65
CA LEU A 105 0.74 -1.11 -13.05
C LEU A 105 1.77 -1.73 -14.02
N LYS A 106 3.05 -1.77 -13.65
CA LYS A 106 4.12 -2.39 -14.45
C LYS A 106 4.37 -3.85 -14.12
N TYR A 107 3.66 -4.42 -13.16
CA TYR A 107 3.84 -5.81 -12.79
C TYR A 107 3.07 -6.71 -13.76
N ASP A 108 3.75 -7.13 -14.84
CA ASP A 108 3.16 -7.84 -15.99
C ASP A 108 2.33 -9.08 -15.61
N THR A 109 2.63 -9.71 -14.47
CA THR A 109 1.88 -10.86 -13.95
C THR A 109 0.42 -10.51 -13.61
N LEU A 110 0.12 -9.26 -13.26
CA LEU A 110 -1.25 -8.81 -12.95
C LEU A 110 -2.07 -8.43 -14.19
N GLY A 111 -1.42 -8.10 -15.31
CA GLY A 111 -2.13 -7.73 -16.54
C GLY A 111 -3.02 -6.49 -16.43
N LEU A 112 -2.76 -5.58 -15.48
CA LEU A 112 -3.45 -4.29 -15.39
C LEU A 112 -3.17 -3.42 -16.62
N ASP A 113 -4.16 -2.66 -17.07
CA ASP A 113 -3.96 -1.66 -18.11
C ASP A 113 -3.07 -0.54 -17.54
N SER A 114 -2.05 -0.16 -18.31
CA SER A 114 -1.22 1.02 -18.08
C SER A 114 -2.01 2.33 -17.87
N ASN A 115 -3.24 2.42 -18.39
CA ASN A 115 -4.15 3.56 -18.25
C ASN A 115 -5.25 3.35 -17.19
N SER A 116 -5.09 2.36 -16.31
CA SER A 116 -6.04 2.09 -15.23
C SER A 116 -6.36 3.36 -14.45
N LYS A 117 -7.63 3.53 -14.09
CA LYS A 117 -8.07 4.63 -13.23
C LYS A 117 -7.55 4.38 -11.82
N VAL A 118 -6.80 5.34 -11.30
CA VAL A 118 -6.22 5.26 -9.96
C VAL A 118 -6.99 6.15 -9.00
N VAL A 119 -7.42 5.59 -7.87
CA VAL A 119 -8.00 6.34 -6.75
C VAL A 119 -7.17 6.09 -5.49
N GLY A 120 -6.97 7.14 -4.69
CA GLY A 120 -6.33 7.06 -3.39
C GLY A 120 -7.35 7.10 -2.27
N TYR A 121 -7.10 6.29 -1.23
CA TYR A 121 -7.72 6.38 0.09
C TYR A 121 -6.64 6.74 1.11
#